data_AF-A0AAT9GF31-F1
#
_entry.id   AF-A0AAT9GF31-F1
#
_cell.length_a   1.000
_cell.length_b   1.000
_cell.length_c   1.000
_cell.angle_alpha   90.00
_cell.angle_beta   90.00
_cell.angle_gamma   90.00
#
_symmetry.space_group_name_H-M   'P 1'
#
loop_
_entity.id
_entity.type
_entity.pdbx_description
1 polymer ?
#
loop_
_entity_poly.entity_id
_entity_poly.type
_entity_poly.pdbx_seq_one_letter_code
_entity_poly.pdbx_strand_id
1 'polypeptide(L)'
;MQEAAFHLRSAEYSLSLEKSLQAYQKEFTSEKFNIIRTIARSYEKMGKNQLALHWYAQLIHPNNTYLDDLYYYAICLKNNGLYEKAISYFKDYQLRNGLLPISGLVSSCKNALIQTVDSSAWAIRNMLEINTDASEFGWIRSDSGFFITSDRHVDTLNNSKYKWTGLPYQKIFNVRINKNRDSIVIDTLPAFINHNYSNVGALTLSPSGDTLFFTLTDTVNQSPQKVYKKKEQIVDVRNGIFISVRKNHTWQKPVAFLYNNQNKYQVMHPAIDQTGNVLVFASDQPGGYGGLDLYYSVKERDSFWSPPCNLGAVVNSEADEVFPVFDQDGKLRFSSNRVMGRGALDIYELSTLLTKDTAVGLLIHLPYPFNSYADDFYLIDGDPGNKYFSSNRSGGKGLDDIYEVKQVKKPVVRLDFNYKDSIDARSLVSQPFIKVEDVRTKNESIQMLSAAGSIIIPVTDSTIQRIVYYSVNGNKYSINDTIQYHPSYPSYGIIKKYPMPVYPDADEKNNRAQEIWMNTIDTSIPRKKKRF
;
A
#
# COMPACT_ATOMS: atom_id res chain seq x y z
N MET A 1 25.12 7.42 21.72
CA MET A 1 24.12 8.05 20.85
C MET A 1 24.66 8.53 19.51
N GLN A 2 25.85 9.13 19.44
CA GLN A 2 26.45 9.54 18.17
C GLN A 2 26.58 8.40 17.15
N GLU A 3 26.99 7.20 17.58
CA GLU A 3 27.01 5.99 16.71
C GLU A 3 25.64 5.66 16.14
N ALA A 4 24.60 5.61 16.97
CA ALA A 4 23.24 5.29 16.52
C ALA A 4 22.73 6.29 15.48
N ALA A 5 22.94 7.59 15.73
CA ALA A 5 22.55 8.64 14.78
C ALA A 5 23.34 8.58 13.46
N PHE A 6 24.62 8.19 13.51
CA PHE A 6 25.43 7.94 12.31
C PHE A 6 24.86 6.79 11.48
N HIS A 7 24.54 5.66 12.12
CA HIS A 7 23.94 4.50 11.44
C HIS A 7 22.57 4.84 10.86
N LEU A 8 21.74 5.60 11.57
CA LEU A 8 20.43 6.05 11.07
C LEU A 8 20.58 6.87 9.77
N ARG A 9 21.52 7.81 9.71
CA ARG A 9 21.77 8.63 8.51
C ARG A 9 22.45 7.86 7.38
N SER A 10 23.09 6.74 7.69
CA SER A 10 23.79 5.88 6.72
C SER A 10 22.91 4.74 6.21
N ALA A 11 21.59 4.78 6.49
CA ALA A 11 20.64 3.71 6.15
C ALA A 11 20.99 2.32 6.74
N GLU A 12 21.73 2.31 7.85
CA GLU A 12 22.08 1.10 8.61
C GLU A 12 21.10 0.94 9.80
N TYR A 13 19.80 0.87 9.49
CA TYR A 13 18.72 1.00 10.48
C TYR A 13 18.71 -0.09 11.55
N SER A 14 19.06 -1.34 11.21
CA SER A 14 19.11 -2.42 12.21
C SER A 14 20.22 -2.17 13.23
N LEU A 15 21.35 -1.62 12.78
CA LEU A 15 22.48 -1.28 13.65
C LEU A 15 22.19 -0.01 14.47
N SER A 16 21.55 0.99 13.86
CA SER A 16 21.00 2.16 14.58
C SER A 16 20.07 1.74 15.71
N LEU A 17 19.16 0.81 15.41
CA LEU A 17 18.20 0.28 16.38
C LEU A 17 18.90 -0.43 17.54
N GLU A 18 19.81 -1.35 17.24
CA GLU A 18 20.57 -2.09 18.26
C GLU A 18 21.28 -1.14 19.24
N LYS A 19 22.01 -0.16 18.69
CA LYS A 19 22.75 0.83 19.48
C LYS A 19 21.81 1.73 20.30
N SER A 20 20.67 2.10 19.74
CA SER A 20 19.69 2.94 20.43
C SER A 20 19.00 2.19 21.58
N LEU A 21 18.68 0.91 21.40
CA LEU A 21 18.11 0.08 22.46
C LEU A 21 19.11 -0.15 23.61
N GLN A 22 20.38 -0.39 23.29
CA GLN A 22 21.45 -0.47 24.30
C GLN A 22 21.60 0.85 25.08
N ALA A 23 21.46 2.00 24.41
CA ALA A 23 21.47 3.30 25.08
C ALA A 23 20.22 3.49 25.95
N TYR A 24 19.04 3.09 25.47
CA TYR A 24 17.80 3.19 26.22
C TYR A 24 17.85 2.41 27.53
N GLN A 25 18.40 1.19 27.51
CA GLN A 25 18.56 0.33 28.70
C GLN A 25 19.51 0.91 29.76
N LYS A 26 20.42 1.80 29.38
CA LYS A 26 21.37 2.47 30.30
C LYS A 26 20.78 3.72 30.95
N GLU A 27 19.49 4.00 30.73
CA GLU A 27 18.72 5.09 31.36
C GLU A 27 19.36 6.50 31.23
N PHE A 28 19.91 6.84 30.06
CA PHE A 28 20.40 8.20 29.80
C PHE A 28 19.26 9.22 29.82
N THR A 29 19.07 9.88 30.97
CA THR A 29 17.93 10.76 31.23
C THR A 29 17.92 12.02 30.37
N SER A 30 19.08 12.61 30.06
CA SER A 30 19.19 13.84 29.28
C SER A 30 18.94 13.66 27.78
N GLU A 31 19.13 12.46 27.23
CA GLU A 31 18.95 12.16 25.80
C GLU A 31 17.77 11.24 25.51
N LYS A 32 16.95 10.92 26.52
CA LYS A 32 15.87 9.92 26.45
C LYS A 32 14.96 10.09 25.22
N PHE A 33 14.49 11.30 24.94
CA PHE A 33 13.61 11.55 23.80
C PHE A 33 14.31 11.38 22.44
N ASN A 34 15.60 11.74 22.34
CA ASN A 34 16.38 11.52 21.12
C ASN A 34 16.64 10.03 20.88
N ILE A 35 16.87 9.26 21.96
CA ILE A 35 16.96 7.80 21.91
C ILE A 35 15.65 7.21 21.38
N ILE A 36 14.52 7.54 22.01
CA ILE A 36 13.18 7.06 21.61
C ILE A 36 12.90 7.40 20.15
N ARG A 37 13.19 8.63 19.70
CA ARG A 37 13.00 9.05 18.31
C ARG A 37 13.86 8.25 17.33
N THR A 38 15.10 7.97 17.70
CA THR A 38 16.02 7.16 16.87
C THR A 38 15.52 5.72 16.77
N ILE A 39 15.00 5.15 17.86
CA ILE A 39 14.38 3.81 17.87
C ILE A 39 13.15 3.80 16.96
N ALA A 40 12.23 4.75 17.15
CA ALA A 40 10.98 4.85 16.38
C ALA A 40 11.26 4.95 14.87
N ARG A 41 12.15 5.86 14.47
CA ARG A 41 12.58 6.02 13.07
C ARG A 41 13.26 4.78 12.51
N SER A 42 14.07 4.08 13.31
CA SER A 42 14.72 2.85 12.83
C SER A 42 13.69 1.75 12.56
N TYR A 43 12.70 1.57 13.45
CA TYR A 43 11.60 0.63 13.20
C TYR A 43 10.76 1.00 11.99
N GLU A 44 10.41 2.29 11.84
CA GLU A 44 9.67 2.82 10.69
C GLU A 44 10.39 2.49 9.37
N LYS A 45 11.69 2.81 9.27
CA LYS A 45 12.50 2.56 8.07
C LYS A 45 12.73 1.09 7.76
N MET A 46 12.54 0.22 8.74
CA MET A 46 12.58 -1.24 8.59
C MET A 46 11.21 -1.85 8.27
N GLY A 47 10.17 -1.04 8.03
CA GLY A 47 8.80 -1.51 7.76
C GLY A 47 8.07 -2.07 9.01
N LYS A 48 8.66 -1.93 10.20
CA LYS A 48 8.11 -2.46 11.46
C LYS A 48 7.13 -1.47 12.07
N ASN A 49 6.06 -1.16 11.34
CA ASN A 49 5.11 -0.08 11.60
C ASN A 49 4.44 -0.13 12.99
N GLN A 50 4.10 -1.32 13.49
CA GLN A 50 3.50 -1.48 14.82
C GLN A 50 4.48 -1.12 15.95
N LEU A 51 5.74 -1.52 15.80
CA LEU A 51 6.79 -1.19 16.76
C LEU A 51 7.13 0.30 16.69
N ALA A 52 7.22 0.87 15.49
CA ALA A 52 7.41 2.30 15.30
C ALA A 52 6.30 3.11 16.00
N LEU A 53 5.03 2.72 15.82
CA LEU A 53 3.89 3.36 16.47
C LEU A 53 4.01 3.34 18.00
N HIS A 54 4.40 2.19 18.59
CA HIS A 54 4.61 2.07 20.03
C HIS A 54 5.65 3.08 20.54
N TRP A 55 6.77 3.24 19.84
CA TRP A 55 7.84 4.15 20.25
C TRP A 55 7.50 5.62 20.01
N TYR A 56 6.88 5.96 18.87
CA TYR A 56 6.41 7.33 18.62
C TYR A 56 5.37 7.79 19.64
N ALA A 57 4.49 6.89 20.11
CA ALA A 57 3.51 7.22 21.15
C ALA A 57 4.15 7.77 22.44
N GLN A 58 5.37 7.34 22.77
CA GLN A 58 6.10 7.80 23.95
C GLN A 58 6.63 9.23 23.83
N LEU A 59 6.65 9.80 22.62
CA LEU A 59 7.07 11.19 22.36
C LEU A 59 5.90 12.19 22.47
N ILE A 60 4.67 11.70 22.60
CA ILE A 60 3.47 12.55 22.57
C ILE A 60 3.11 13.01 23.99
N HIS A 61 3.17 14.32 24.19
CA HIS A 61 2.84 15.01 25.42
C HIS A 61 1.92 16.22 25.18
N PRO A 62 0.85 16.42 25.97
CA PRO A 62 -0.16 17.44 25.71
C PRO A 62 0.38 18.85 25.42
N ASN A 63 1.40 19.28 26.16
CA ASN A 63 1.93 20.65 26.12
C ASN A 63 3.38 20.76 25.61
N ASN A 64 4.03 19.65 25.24
CA ASN A 64 5.46 19.65 24.90
C ASN A 64 5.82 18.56 23.88
N THR A 65 5.05 18.48 22.79
CA THR A 65 5.36 17.60 21.67
C THR A 65 6.01 18.42 20.56
N TYR A 66 7.17 17.98 20.05
CA TYR A 66 7.75 18.57 18.85
C TYR A 66 6.86 18.30 17.63
N LEU A 67 6.76 19.27 16.73
CA LEU A 67 5.92 19.14 15.53
C LEU A 67 6.25 17.90 14.70
N ASP A 68 7.53 17.59 14.52
CA ASP A 68 7.97 16.38 13.81
C ASP A 68 7.45 15.10 14.47
N ASP A 69 7.52 15.00 15.81
CA ASP A 69 7.06 13.81 16.55
C ASP A 69 5.56 13.61 16.39
N LEU A 70 4.80 14.72 16.41
CA LEU A 70 3.36 14.73 16.17
C LEU A 70 3.02 14.25 14.76
N TYR A 71 3.75 14.73 13.76
CA TYR A 71 3.58 14.36 12.36
C TYR A 71 3.87 12.88 12.12
N TYR A 72 5.05 12.41 12.55
CA TYR A 72 5.44 11.01 12.35
C TYR A 72 4.55 10.05 13.14
N TYR A 73 4.08 10.44 14.33
CA TYR A 73 3.08 9.65 15.05
C TYR A 73 1.76 9.56 14.29
N ALA A 74 1.28 10.65 13.70
CA ALA A 74 0.07 10.66 12.87
C ALA A 74 0.21 9.79 11.62
N ILE A 75 1.38 9.83 10.96
CA ILE A 75 1.72 8.93 9.84
C ILE A 75 1.73 7.47 10.30
N CYS A 76 2.37 7.14 11.41
CA CYS A 76 2.35 5.78 11.95
C CYS A 76 0.94 5.31 12.32
N LEU A 77 0.10 6.19 12.88
CA LEU A 77 -1.31 5.86 13.14
C LEU A 77 -2.04 5.50 11.84
N LYS A 78 -1.88 6.30 10.78
CA LYS A 78 -2.44 6.02 9.44
C LYS A 78 -1.93 4.67 8.92
N ASN A 79 -0.62 4.45 8.95
CA ASN A 79 0.04 3.24 8.45
C ASN A 79 -0.14 2.00 9.37
N ASN A 80 -0.98 2.11 10.40
CA ASN A 80 -1.47 0.99 11.23
C ASN A 80 -3.00 0.91 11.21
N GLY A 81 -3.67 1.63 10.29
CA GLY A 81 -5.12 1.61 10.12
C GLY A 81 -5.91 2.37 11.20
N LEU A 82 -5.23 3.10 12.08
CA LEU A 82 -5.84 3.90 13.16
C LEU A 82 -6.27 5.29 12.65
N TYR A 83 -7.04 5.30 11.56
CA TYR A 83 -7.35 6.50 10.78
C TYR A 83 -8.04 7.62 11.56
N GLU A 84 -8.98 7.29 12.45
CA GLU A 84 -9.69 8.29 13.27
C GLU A 84 -8.74 9.06 14.21
N LYS A 85 -7.81 8.33 14.83
CA LYS A 85 -6.75 8.92 15.65
C LYS A 85 -5.80 9.72 14.77
N ALA A 86 -5.38 9.17 13.63
CA ALA A 86 -4.51 9.86 12.69
C ALA A 86 -5.09 11.21 12.25
N ILE A 87 -6.38 11.26 11.89
CA ILE A 87 -7.09 12.51 11.53
C ILE A 87 -7.01 13.54 12.66
N SER A 88 -7.19 13.11 13.91
CA SER A 88 -7.15 14.01 15.07
C SER A 88 -5.75 14.63 15.23
N TYR A 89 -4.70 13.82 15.13
CA TYR A 89 -3.32 14.29 15.25
C TYR A 89 -2.85 15.11 14.05
N PHE A 90 -3.31 14.79 12.84
CA PHE A 90 -3.07 15.60 11.65
C PHE A 90 -3.67 17.00 11.77
N LYS A 91 -4.90 17.11 12.31
CA LYS A 91 -5.52 18.40 12.59
C LYS A 91 -4.78 19.18 13.67
N ASP A 92 -4.34 18.51 14.74
CA ASP A 92 -3.52 19.14 15.78
C ASP A 92 -2.20 19.68 15.21
N TYR A 93 -1.51 18.88 14.39
CA TYR A 93 -0.31 19.32 13.69
C TYR A 93 -0.58 20.54 12.80
N GLN A 94 -1.67 20.53 12.03
CA GLN A 94 -2.04 21.66 11.18
C GLN A 94 -2.29 22.94 11.99
N LEU A 95 -2.99 22.84 13.13
CA LEU A 95 -3.25 23.97 14.03
C LEU A 95 -1.96 24.57 14.60
N ARG A 96 -0.95 23.74 14.91
CA ARG A 96 0.31 24.18 15.51
C ARG A 96 1.35 24.68 14.49
N ASN A 97 1.36 24.11 13.27
CA ASN A 97 2.38 24.42 12.25
C ASN A 97 1.96 25.56 11.30
N GLY A 98 0.65 25.78 11.07
CA GLY A 98 0.11 26.91 10.31
C GLY A 98 0.42 26.98 8.80
N LEU A 99 1.34 26.16 8.28
CA LEU A 99 1.95 26.37 6.95
C LEU A 99 1.85 25.19 5.96
N LEU A 100 1.46 23.97 6.38
CA LEU A 100 1.45 22.80 5.49
C LEU A 100 0.03 22.27 5.18
N PRO A 101 -0.27 21.91 3.91
CA PRO A 101 -1.54 21.33 3.51
C PRO A 101 -1.64 19.86 3.94
N ILE A 102 -2.12 19.62 5.17
CA ILE A 102 -2.44 18.28 5.70
C ILE A 102 -3.81 17.76 5.20
N SER A 103 -4.54 18.58 4.45
CA SER A 103 -5.87 18.26 3.90
C SER A 103 -5.88 16.96 3.11
N GLY A 104 -4.83 16.68 2.34
CA GLY A 104 -4.67 15.43 1.61
C GLY A 104 -4.61 14.20 2.53
N LEU A 105 -3.75 14.20 3.56
CA LEU A 105 -3.61 13.10 4.52
C LEU A 105 -4.90 12.88 5.32
N VAL A 106 -5.59 13.95 5.73
CA VAL A 106 -6.90 13.83 6.40
C VAL A 106 -7.95 13.23 5.47
N SER A 107 -7.93 13.61 4.19
CA SER A 107 -8.89 13.10 3.19
C SER A 107 -8.60 11.64 2.85
N SER A 108 -7.33 11.25 2.73
CA SER A 108 -6.86 9.87 2.65
C SER A 108 -7.44 9.01 3.78
N CYS A 109 -7.25 9.42 5.05
CA CYS A 109 -7.79 8.70 6.21
C CYS A 109 -9.32 8.57 6.17
N LYS A 110 -10.04 9.64 5.78
CA LYS A 110 -11.51 9.59 5.64
C LYS A 110 -11.95 8.64 4.54
N ASN A 111 -11.29 8.67 3.39
CA ASN A 111 -11.59 7.77 2.27
C ASN A 111 -11.33 6.31 2.67
N ALA A 112 -10.24 6.05 3.38
CA ALA A 112 -9.90 4.71 3.87
C ALA A 112 -10.99 4.12 4.78
N LEU A 113 -11.63 4.95 5.63
CA LEU A 113 -12.75 4.54 6.49
C LEU A 113 -14.01 4.19 5.68
N ILE A 114 -14.30 4.93 4.59
CA ILE A 114 -15.49 4.74 3.75
C ILE A 114 -15.33 3.54 2.82
N GLN A 115 -14.16 3.34 2.23
CA GLN A 115 -13.90 2.32 1.20
C GLN A 115 -13.73 0.88 1.77
N THR A 116 -14.23 0.59 2.98
CA THR A 116 -14.18 -0.77 3.58
C THR A 116 -15.32 -1.68 3.10
N VAL A 117 -16.31 -1.10 2.40
CA VAL A 117 -17.64 -1.69 2.16
C VAL A 117 -17.66 -2.76 1.04
N ASP A 118 -16.67 -2.83 0.14
CA ASP A 118 -16.65 -3.81 -0.99
C ASP A 118 -15.65 -4.98 -0.79
N SER A 119 -15.17 -5.15 0.45
CA SER A 119 -14.19 -6.20 0.82
C SER A 119 -14.67 -7.63 0.59
N SER A 120 -15.98 -7.83 0.47
CA SER A 120 -16.62 -9.15 0.44
C SER A 120 -16.57 -9.89 -0.89
N ALA A 121 -16.31 -9.18 -1.99
CA ALA A 121 -16.18 -9.78 -3.31
C ALA A 121 -14.86 -10.55 -3.48
N TRP A 122 -13.94 -10.44 -2.51
CA TRP A 122 -12.59 -10.98 -2.59
C TRP A 122 -12.22 -11.71 -1.30
N ALA A 123 -11.69 -12.92 -1.43
CA ALA A 123 -11.07 -13.66 -0.34
C ALA A 123 -9.57 -13.46 -0.44
N ILE A 124 -8.97 -13.02 0.65
CA ILE A 124 -7.52 -12.90 0.80
C ILE A 124 -7.00 -14.04 1.66
N ARG A 125 -5.86 -14.59 1.27
CA ARG A 125 -5.15 -15.64 2.00
C ARG A 125 -3.65 -15.34 2.00
N ASN A 126 -3.03 -15.40 3.17
CA ASN A 126 -1.57 -15.37 3.29
C ASN A 126 -0.98 -16.71 2.76
N MET A 127 0.07 -16.65 1.95
CA MET A 127 0.75 -17.83 1.40
C MET A 127 1.68 -18.48 2.43
N LEU A 128 1.11 -19.01 3.52
CA LEU A 128 1.85 -19.58 4.66
C LEU A 128 2.81 -20.73 4.28
N GLU A 129 2.57 -21.37 3.15
CA GLU A 129 3.43 -22.40 2.58
C GLU A 129 4.80 -21.86 2.15
N ILE A 130 4.89 -20.55 1.88
CA ILE A 130 6.07 -19.88 1.32
C ILE A 130 6.61 -18.81 2.25
N ASN A 131 5.71 -18.05 2.88
CA ASN A 131 6.08 -16.95 3.75
C ASN A 131 6.81 -17.47 5.00
N THR A 132 7.81 -16.71 5.44
CA THR A 132 8.65 -16.97 6.60
C THR A 132 8.57 -15.79 7.56
N ASP A 133 9.47 -15.71 8.53
CA ASP A 133 9.65 -14.52 9.36
C ASP A 133 10.51 -13.43 8.66
N ALA A 134 11.01 -13.73 7.46
CA ALA A 134 11.74 -12.82 6.60
C ALA A 134 10.77 -12.01 5.70
N SER A 135 11.28 -11.42 4.63
CA SER A 135 10.51 -10.80 3.57
C SER A 135 10.34 -11.81 2.44
N GLU A 136 9.14 -11.88 1.88
CA GLU A 136 8.78 -12.57 0.65
C GLU A 136 7.93 -11.64 -0.21
N PHE A 137 8.42 -11.34 -1.41
CA PHE A 137 7.64 -10.52 -2.32
C PHE A 137 7.86 -10.86 -3.80
N GLY A 138 6.95 -10.36 -4.62
CA GLY A 138 6.79 -10.78 -6.01
C GLY A 138 6.08 -12.13 -6.12
N TRP A 139 5.75 -12.51 -7.35
CA TRP A 139 5.14 -13.79 -7.68
C TRP A 139 5.23 -14.06 -9.18
N ILE A 140 6.45 -14.07 -9.73
CA ILE A 140 6.65 -14.12 -11.18
C ILE A 140 6.62 -15.57 -11.65
N ARG A 141 5.68 -15.92 -12.53
CA ARG A 141 5.60 -17.28 -13.09
C ARG A 141 6.90 -17.63 -13.83
N SER A 142 7.50 -18.76 -13.47
CA SER A 142 8.61 -19.40 -14.19
C SER A 142 8.11 -20.64 -14.92
N ASP A 143 8.96 -21.29 -15.70
CA ASP A 143 8.63 -22.54 -16.40
C ASP A 143 8.29 -23.69 -15.45
N SER A 144 9.00 -23.77 -14.33
CA SER A 144 8.91 -24.87 -13.37
C SER A 144 8.17 -24.49 -12.08
N GLY A 145 7.93 -23.20 -11.81
CA GLY A 145 7.31 -22.71 -10.57
C GLY A 145 7.08 -21.20 -10.58
N PHE A 146 7.56 -20.51 -9.54
CA PHE A 146 7.45 -19.07 -9.39
C PHE A 146 8.74 -18.48 -8.84
N PHE A 147 9.24 -17.41 -9.46
CA PHE A 147 10.29 -16.61 -8.86
C PHE A 147 9.71 -15.67 -7.80
N ILE A 148 10.32 -15.69 -6.62
CA ILE A 148 10.07 -14.74 -5.53
C ILE A 148 11.40 -14.09 -5.12
N THR A 149 11.30 -12.91 -4.54
CA THR A 149 12.43 -12.31 -3.81
C THR A 149 12.26 -12.57 -2.33
N SER A 150 13.34 -12.94 -1.65
CA SER A 150 13.33 -13.12 -0.20
C SER A 150 14.70 -12.90 0.43
N ASP A 151 14.72 -12.44 1.68
CA ASP A 151 15.90 -12.42 2.56
C ASP A 151 15.86 -13.55 3.60
N ARG A 152 15.16 -14.65 3.28
CA ARG A 152 15.20 -15.90 4.07
C ARG A 152 16.61 -16.43 4.24
N HIS A 153 16.85 -17.04 5.40
CA HIS A 153 18.08 -17.77 5.65
C HIS A 153 18.12 -19.07 4.83
N VAL A 154 19.23 -19.30 4.12
CA VAL A 154 19.49 -20.55 3.40
C VAL A 154 20.93 -20.96 3.63
N ASP A 155 21.17 -22.15 4.17
CA ASP A 155 22.51 -22.60 4.60
C ASP A 155 23.54 -22.63 3.46
N THR A 156 23.08 -22.82 2.22
CA THR A 156 23.94 -22.87 1.02
C THR A 156 24.28 -21.48 0.46
N LEU A 157 23.73 -20.40 1.02
CA LEU A 157 23.95 -19.03 0.59
C LEU A 157 24.71 -18.21 1.65
N ASN A 158 25.24 -17.06 1.22
CA ASN A 158 25.81 -16.10 2.15
C ASN A 158 24.70 -15.43 3.00
N ASN A 159 24.68 -15.73 4.29
CA ASN A 159 23.73 -15.16 5.26
C ASN A 159 24.30 -13.93 5.99
N SER A 160 25.22 -13.20 5.36
CA SER A 160 25.72 -11.92 5.86
C SER A 160 24.55 -10.95 6.06
N LYS A 161 24.49 -10.34 7.25
CA LYS A 161 23.41 -9.42 7.61
C LYS A 161 23.50 -8.13 6.80
N TYR A 162 22.41 -7.80 6.11
CA TYR A 162 22.18 -6.50 5.54
C TYR A 162 21.86 -5.51 6.66
N LYS A 163 22.64 -4.43 6.75
CA LYS A 163 22.58 -3.50 7.90
C LYS A 163 21.31 -2.65 7.97
N TRP A 164 20.50 -2.64 6.91
CA TRP A 164 19.19 -1.99 6.92
C TRP A 164 18.20 -2.80 7.77
N THR A 165 17.99 -4.07 7.42
CA THR A 165 16.93 -4.93 8.02
C THR A 165 17.44 -5.82 9.14
N GLY A 166 18.75 -6.11 9.17
CA GLY A 166 19.37 -7.09 10.06
C GLY A 166 19.16 -8.55 9.61
N LEU A 167 18.47 -8.77 8.49
CA LEU A 167 18.29 -10.05 7.81
C LEU A 167 19.40 -10.25 6.75
N PRO A 168 19.55 -11.45 6.16
CA PRO A 168 20.37 -11.65 4.97
C PRO A 168 20.07 -10.66 3.84
N TYR A 169 20.98 -10.53 2.87
CA TYR A 169 20.67 -9.79 1.64
C TYR A 169 19.60 -10.52 0.84
N GLN A 170 18.67 -9.76 0.25
CA GLN A 170 17.61 -10.31 -0.60
C GLN A 170 18.19 -11.07 -1.81
N LYS A 171 17.53 -12.17 -2.17
CA LYS A 171 17.89 -13.08 -3.26
C LYS A 171 16.64 -13.49 -4.03
N ILE A 172 16.83 -13.90 -5.27
CA ILE A 172 15.79 -14.50 -6.10
C ILE A 172 15.80 -16.02 -5.88
N PHE A 173 14.63 -16.58 -5.63
CA PHE A 173 14.40 -18.02 -5.47
C PHE A 173 13.33 -18.48 -6.45
N ASN A 174 13.49 -19.69 -7.00
CA ASN A 174 12.42 -20.37 -7.74
C ASN A 174 11.72 -21.34 -6.79
N VAL A 175 10.43 -21.13 -6.56
CA VAL A 175 9.63 -21.91 -5.62
C VAL A 175 8.59 -22.74 -6.36
N ARG A 176 8.47 -24.00 -5.95
CA ARG A 176 7.50 -24.95 -6.47
C ARG A 176 6.67 -25.47 -5.31
N ILE A 177 5.36 -25.29 -5.39
CA ILE A 177 4.43 -25.80 -4.37
C ILE A 177 3.90 -27.17 -4.84
N ASN A 178 3.90 -28.16 -3.94
CA ASN A 178 3.23 -29.43 -4.19
C ASN A 178 1.72 -29.22 -4.46
N LYS A 179 1.09 -30.11 -5.22
CA LYS A 179 -0.37 -30.14 -5.48
C LYS A 179 -1.21 -30.04 -4.20
N ASN A 180 -0.78 -30.72 -3.13
CA ASN A 180 -1.48 -30.72 -1.84
C ASN A 180 -1.21 -29.47 -0.99
N ARG A 181 -0.31 -28.57 -1.43
CA ARG A 181 0.12 -27.35 -0.72
C ARG A 181 0.63 -27.61 0.71
N ASP A 182 1.18 -28.79 0.96
CA ASP A 182 1.76 -29.18 2.26
C ASP A 182 3.29 -29.01 2.31
N SER A 183 3.92 -28.78 1.15
CA SER A 183 5.37 -28.74 1.00
C SER A 183 5.76 -27.88 -0.21
N ILE A 184 6.97 -27.32 -0.12
CA ILE A 184 7.59 -26.53 -1.18
C ILE A 184 8.99 -27.04 -1.50
N VAL A 185 9.41 -26.85 -2.74
CA VAL A 185 10.80 -26.99 -3.19
C VAL A 185 11.31 -25.61 -3.57
N ILE A 186 12.51 -25.27 -3.10
CA ILE A 186 13.15 -23.98 -3.34
C ILE A 186 14.46 -24.23 -4.07
N ASP A 187 14.61 -23.64 -5.26
CA ASP A 187 15.85 -23.62 -6.01
C ASP A 187 16.46 -22.20 -5.98
N THR A 188 17.79 -22.14 -5.92
CA THR A 188 18.52 -20.87 -5.95
C THR A 188 19.02 -20.56 -7.37
N LEU A 189 19.11 -19.27 -7.72
CA LEU A 189 19.78 -18.85 -8.93
C LEU A 189 21.31 -18.79 -8.70
N PRO A 190 22.13 -18.90 -9.78
CA PRO A 190 23.58 -18.84 -9.67
C PRO A 190 24.11 -17.58 -8.97
N ALA A 191 25.27 -17.66 -8.33
CA ALA A 191 25.88 -16.57 -7.55
C ALA A 191 26.17 -15.28 -8.35
N PHE A 192 26.30 -15.36 -9.68
CA PHE A 192 26.44 -14.18 -10.53
C PHE A 192 25.12 -13.41 -10.75
N ILE A 193 23.97 -13.99 -10.39
CA ILE A 193 22.68 -13.30 -10.25
C ILE A 193 22.45 -13.01 -8.76
N ASN A 194 22.50 -14.05 -7.93
CA ASN A 194 22.32 -13.97 -6.48
C ASN A 194 23.62 -13.51 -5.78
N HIS A 195 24.01 -12.26 -6.05
CA HIS A 195 25.27 -11.68 -5.57
C HIS A 195 25.36 -11.67 -4.03
N ASN A 196 26.54 -12.01 -3.48
CA ASN A 196 26.73 -12.30 -2.05
C ASN A 196 26.52 -11.12 -1.09
N TYR A 197 26.74 -9.88 -1.54
CA TYR A 197 26.74 -8.68 -0.68
C TYR A 197 25.86 -7.55 -1.23
N SER A 198 24.87 -7.93 -2.02
CA SER A 198 23.92 -7.01 -2.66
C SER A 198 22.52 -7.56 -2.52
N ASN A 199 21.53 -6.68 -2.36
CA ASN A 199 20.15 -7.07 -2.53
C ASN A 199 19.90 -7.32 -4.02
N VAL A 200 19.25 -8.44 -4.29
CA VAL A 200 18.85 -8.88 -5.62
C VAL A 200 17.36 -9.15 -5.50
N GLY A 201 16.55 -8.41 -6.22
CA GLY A 201 15.12 -8.45 -6.03
C GLY A 201 14.38 -7.70 -7.11
N ALA A 202 13.07 -7.60 -6.94
CA ALA A 202 12.14 -6.94 -7.87
C ALA A 202 12.49 -7.25 -9.33
N LEU A 203 11.87 -8.30 -9.84
CA LEU A 203 12.18 -8.89 -11.13
C LEU A 203 10.96 -8.98 -12.04
N THR A 204 11.23 -9.22 -13.31
CA THR A 204 10.26 -9.61 -14.32
C THR A 204 10.93 -10.56 -15.33
N LEU A 205 10.12 -11.30 -16.06
CA LEU A 205 10.56 -12.31 -17.01
C LEU A 205 9.98 -11.99 -18.37
N SER A 206 10.78 -12.13 -19.45
CA SER A 206 10.26 -12.02 -20.81
C SER A 206 9.08 -12.97 -21.02
N PRO A 207 8.14 -12.66 -21.94
CA PRO A 207 7.03 -13.55 -22.26
C PRO A 207 7.46 -14.97 -22.65
N SER A 208 8.61 -15.12 -23.30
CA SER A 208 9.23 -16.41 -23.65
C SER A 208 9.84 -17.15 -22.46
N GLY A 209 10.00 -16.50 -21.32
CA GLY A 209 10.60 -17.09 -20.12
C GLY A 209 12.12 -17.23 -20.18
N ASP A 210 12.79 -16.61 -21.15
CA ASP A 210 14.22 -16.78 -21.42
C ASP A 210 15.09 -15.60 -20.95
N THR A 211 14.49 -14.47 -20.59
CA THR A 211 15.22 -13.26 -20.25
C THR A 211 14.70 -12.73 -18.92
N LEU A 212 15.57 -12.73 -17.92
CA LEU A 212 15.30 -12.23 -16.57
C LEU A 212 15.83 -10.80 -16.45
N PHE A 213 14.94 -9.89 -16.09
CA PHE A 213 15.28 -8.52 -15.72
C PHE A 213 15.10 -8.40 -14.21
N PHE A 214 16.08 -7.86 -13.50
CA PHE A 214 16.01 -7.75 -12.05
C PHE A 214 16.76 -6.52 -11.54
N THR A 215 16.36 -6.07 -10.36
CA THR A 215 17.05 -5.01 -9.65
C THR A 215 18.22 -5.60 -8.87
N LEU A 216 19.38 -5.00 -9.02
CA LEU A 216 20.55 -5.26 -8.19
C LEU A 216 20.93 -3.98 -7.48
N THR A 217 21.05 -4.06 -6.15
CA THR A 217 21.70 -3.02 -5.37
C THR A 217 23.19 -3.12 -5.60
N ASP A 218 23.66 -2.32 -6.54
CA ASP A 218 25.00 -2.43 -7.04
C ASP A 218 25.91 -1.50 -6.24
N THR A 219 26.88 -2.13 -5.60
CA THR A 219 27.99 -1.48 -4.89
C THR A 219 29.19 -1.36 -5.82
N VAL A 220 29.05 -1.48 -7.16
CA VAL A 220 30.11 -1.97 -8.07
C VAL A 220 31.35 -1.09 -8.20
N ASN A 221 31.40 0.07 -7.55
CA ASN A 221 32.64 0.81 -7.33
C ASN A 221 33.31 0.58 -5.97
N GLN A 222 32.85 -0.37 -5.16
CA GLN A 222 33.36 -0.64 -3.82
C GLN A 222 33.67 -2.13 -3.67
N SER A 223 34.93 -2.47 -3.94
CA SER A 223 35.50 -3.71 -3.42
C SER A 223 35.21 -3.78 -1.91
N PRO A 224 34.73 -4.92 -1.37
CA PRO A 224 34.35 -5.05 0.04
C PRO A 224 35.52 -4.86 1.04
N GLN A 225 36.75 -4.60 0.55
CA GLN A 225 37.96 -4.42 1.36
C GLN A 225 38.72 -3.11 1.14
N LYS A 226 38.21 -2.14 0.35
CA LYS A 226 38.89 -0.85 0.15
C LYS A 226 38.01 0.35 0.52
N VAL A 227 37.36 0.31 1.67
CA VAL A 227 36.96 1.56 2.35
C VAL A 227 38.18 2.04 3.11
N TYR A 228 39.05 2.79 2.42
CA TYR A 228 39.99 3.66 3.11
C TYR A 228 39.17 4.56 4.04
N LYS A 229 39.48 4.53 5.33
CA LYS A 229 39.05 5.51 6.33
C LYS A 229 39.31 6.92 5.79
N LYS A 230 38.33 7.51 5.13
CA LYS A 230 38.17 8.95 5.01
C LYS A 230 36.79 9.29 5.55
N LYS A 231 36.83 9.94 6.72
CA LYS A 231 35.78 10.70 7.41
C LYS A 231 34.38 10.65 6.77
N GLU A 232 33.44 10.04 7.49
CA GLU A 232 32.02 10.42 7.52
C GLU A 232 31.27 10.61 6.18
N GLN A 233 31.71 9.98 5.08
CA GLN A 233 30.92 9.99 3.85
C GLN A 233 29.78 8.96 3.97
N ILE A 234 28.54 9.48 3.95
CA ILE A 234 27.34 8.69 3.72
C ILE A 234 27.48 8.08 2.31
N VAL A 235 27.51 6.76 2.23
CA VAL A 235 27.58 6.05 0.94
C VAL A 235 26.17 6.04 0.35
N ASP A 236 25.98 6.74 -0.76
CA ASP A 236 24.72 6.69 -1.52
C ASP A 236 24.69 5.37 -2.31
N VAL A 237 23.91 4.41 -1.83
CA VAL A 237 23.76 3.09 -2.44
C VAL A 237 22.59 3.16 -3.42
N ARG A 238 22.88 3.03 -4.71
CA ARG A 238 21.86 3.13 -5.77
C ARG A 238 21.62 1.80 -6.47
N ASN A 239 20.39 1.62 -6.93
CA ASN A 239 19.96 0.42 -7.65
C ASN A 239 20.18 0.55 -9.16
N GLY A 240 20.42 -0.59 -9.82
CA GLY A 240 20.46 -0.71 -11.27
C GLY A 240 19.65 -1.92 -11.75
N ILE A 241 19.18 -1.88 -13.00
CA ILE A 241 18.56 -3.03 -13.66
C ILE A 241 19.63 -3.86 -14.35
N PHE A 242 19.55 -5.18 -14.18
CA PHE A 242 20.44 -6.15 -14.80
C PHE A 242 19.63 -7.19 -15.56
N ILE A 243 20.18 -7.65 -16.69
CA ILE A 243 19.49 -8.52 -17.65
C ILE A 243 20.31 -9.80 -17.82
N SER A 244 19.73 -10.94 -17.45
CA SER A 244 20.32 -12.27 -17.68
C SER A 244 19.49 -13.02 -18.71
N VAL A 245 20.15 -13.57 -19.73
CA VAL A 245 19.52 -14.43 -20.73
C VAL A 245 19.78 -15.89 -20.39
N ARG A 246 18.81 -16.76 -20.63
CA ARG A 246 18.90 -18.20 -20.48
C ARG A 246 19.23 -18.85 -21.82
N LYS A 247 20.35 -19.58 -21.87
CA LYS A 247 20.78 -20.36 -23.04
C LYS A 247 20.96 -21.81 -22.63
N ASN A 248 20.41 -22.75 -23.40
CA ASN A 248 20.48 -24.19 -23.11
C ASN A 248 20.07 -24.51 -21.66
N HIS A 249 18.93 -23.96 -21.21
CA HIS A 249 18.40 -24.09 -19.83
C HIS A 249 19.28 -23.51 -18.70
N THR A 250 20.35 -22.76 -19.03
CA THR A 250 21.24 -22.14 -18.04
C THR A 250 21.24 -20.62 -18.14
N TRP A 251 21.04 -19.95 -17.01
CA TRP A 251 21.19 -18.50 -16.91
C TRP A 251 22.62 -18.08 -17.22
N GLN A 252 22.80 -16.99 -17.95
CA GLN A 252 24.11 -16.42 -18.27
C GLN A 252 24.44 -15.27 -17.32
N LYS A 253 25.72 -14.85 -17.26
CA LYS A 253 26.10 -13.67 -16.48
C LYS A 253 25.27 -12.46 -16.93
N PRO A 254 24.69 -11.69 -15.99
CA PRO A 254 23.86 -10.56 -16.35
C PRO A 254 24.68 -9.42 -16.97
N VAL A 255 24.05 -8.67 -17.86
CA VAL A 255 24.56 -7.39 -18.37
C VAL A 255 23.77 -6.25 -17.74
N ALA A 256 24.43 -5.14 -17.44
CA ALA A 256 23.76 -3.94 -16.94
C ALA A 256 22.83 -3.36 -18.02
N PHE A 257 21.67 -2.87 -17.60
CA PHE A 257 20.81 -2.08 -18.47
C PHE A 257 21.51 -0.80 -18.90
N LEU A 258 21.41 -0.47 -20.19
CA LEU A 258 22.20 0.59 -20.84
C LEU A 258 22.08 1.96 -20.14
N TYR A 259 20.90 2.26 -19.58
CA TYR A 259 20.61 3.55 -18.96
C TYR A 259 20.81 3.59 -17.44
N ASN A 260 21.39 2.54 -16.85
CA ASN A 260 21.84 2.61 -15.46
C ASN A 260 22.88 3.74 -15.30
N ASN A 261 22.69 4.61 -14.30
CA ASN A 261 23.68 5.61 -13.94
C ASN A 261 23.69 5.84 -12.43
N GLN A 262 24.12 4.82 -11.70
CA GLN A 262 24.12 4.79 -10.24
C GLN A 262 25.01 5.84 -9.57
N ASN A 263 25.80 6.60 -10.34
CA ASN A 263 26.51 7.79 -9.85
C ASN A 263 25.63 9.05 -9.80
N LYS A 264 24.48 9.06 -10.48
CA LYS A 264 23.56 10.20 -10.55
C LYS A 264 22.13 9.88 -10.11
N TYR A 265 21.62 8.71 -10.47
CA TYR A 265 20.24 8.29 -10.23
C TYR A 265 20.17 6.76 -10.14
N GLN A 266 19.09 6.22 -9.61
CA GLN A 266 18.82 4.78 -9.58
C GLN A 266 17.83 4.38 -10.65
N VAL A 267 17.92 3.12 -11.08
CA VAL A 267 17.00 2.50 -12.04
C VAL A 267 16.63 1.14 -11.46
N MET A 268 15.34 0.90 -11.21
CA MET A 268 14.90 -0.28 -10.45
C MET A 268 13.49 -0.73 -10.83
N HIS A 269 13.11 -1.89 -10.30
CA HIS A 269 11.77 -2.46 -10.40
C HIS A 269 11.31 -2.62 -11.87
N PRO A 270 12.02 -3.42 -12.68
CA PRO A 270 11.65 -3.66 -14.07
C PRO A 270 10.32 -4.39 -14.21
N ALA A 271 9.55 -4.02 -15.22
CA ALA A 271 8.35 -4.69 -15.71
C ALA A 271 8.38 -4.76 -17.23
N ILE A 272 8.30 -5.96 -17.79
CA ILE A 272 8.24 -6.15 -19.23
C ILE A 272 6.80 -6.45 -19.64
N ASP A 273 6.35 -5.83 -20.73
CA ASP A 273 5.04 -6.08 -21.29
C ASP A 273 4.95 -7.48 -21.92
N GLN A 274 3.72 -7.86 -22.29
CA GLN A 274 3.43 -9.16 -22.88
C GLN A 274 4.04 -9.36 -24.28
N THR A 275 4.40 -8.28 -24.97
CA THR A 275 5.08 -8.38 -26.26
C THR A 275 6.59 -8.56 -26.11
N GLY A 276 7.14 -8.27 -24.92
CA GLY A 276 8.58 -8.30 -24.66
C GLY A 276 9.33 -7.10 -25.23
N ASN A 277 8.61 -6.05 -25.64
CA ASN A 277 9.17 -4.89 -26.33
C ASN A 277 9.04 -3.58 -25.55
N VAL A 278 8.30 -3.54 -24.45
CA VAL A 278 8.18 -2.34 -23.60
C VAL A 278 8.63 -2.69 -22.19
N LEU A 279 9.74 -2.10 -21.77
CA LEU A 279 10.27 -2.22 -20.41
C LEU A 279 9.92 -0.96 -19.63
N VAL A 280 9.06 -1.10 -18.62
CA VAL A 280 8.75 -0.06 -17.64
C VAL A 280 9.61 -0.25 -16.40
N PHE A 281 10.05 0.84 -15.77
CA PHE A 281 10.85 0.80 -14.56
C PHE A 281 10.74 2.10 -13.77
N ALA A 282 11.12 2.06 -12.49
CA ALA A 282 11.19 3.21 -11.61
C ALA A 282 12.58 3.86 -11.64
N SER A 283 12.64 5.19 -11.62
CA SER A 283 13.90 5.95 -11.57
C SER A 283 13.71 7.35 -10.99
N ASP A 284 14.72 7.85 -10.28
CA ASP A 284 14.81 9.25 -9.81
C ASP A 284 15.71 10.09 -10.74
N GLN A 285 15.75 9.74 -12.04
CA GLN A 285 16.53 10.51 -13.00
C GLN A 285 16.06 11.97 -13.06
N PRO A 286 16.98 12.95 -13.23
CA PRO A 286 16.62 14.37 -13.22
C PRO A 286 15.55 14.73 -14.26
N GLY A 287 14.61 15.59 -13.87
CA GLY A 287 13.50 16.03 -14.73
C GLY A 287 12.20 15.25 -14.54
N GLY A 288 12.12 14.37 -13.53
CA GLY A 288 10.89 13.74 -13.09
C GLY A 288 9.94 14.65 -12.29
N TYR A 289 8.85 14.07 -11.78
CA TYR A 289 7.78 14.74 -11.04
C TYR A 289 7.99 14.72 -9.52
N GLY A 290 8.78 13.79 -9.00
CA GLY A 290 8.94 13.63 -7.55
C GLY A 290 10.10 12.74 -7.13
N GLY A 291 9.80 11.75 -6.29
CA GLY A 291 10.76 10.76 -5.81
C GLY A 291 11.21 9.83 -6.93
N LEU A 292 10.74 8.59 -6.89
CA LEU A 292 10.87 7.66 -8.02
C LEU A 292 9.71 7.83 -9.00
N ASP A 293 10.02 8.10 -10.26
CA ASP A 293 9.04 8.16 -11.35
C ASP A 293 9.08 6.88 -12.18
N LEU A 294 7.97 6.52 -12.84
CA LEU A 294 7.96 5.48 -13.85
C LEU A 294 8.35 6.01 -15.24
N TYR A 295 9.29 5.30 -15.84
CA TYR A 295 9.78 5.48 -17.19
C TYR A 295 9.54 4.22 -18.02
N TYR A 296 9.56 4.36 -19.34
CA TYR A 296 9.58 3.23 -20.26
C TYR A 296 10.68 3.35 -21.29
N SER A 297 11.20 2.20 -21.72
CA SER A 297 12.08 2.05 -22.89
C SER A 297 11.46 1.04 -23.84
N VAL A 298 11.56 1.31 -25.14
CA VAL A 298 11.06 0.41 -26.19
C VAL A 298 12.22 -0.35 -26.79
N LYS A 299 12.02 -1.64 -27.04
CA LYS A 299 13.00 -2.49 -27.72
C LYS A 299 13.03 -2.13 -29.21
N GLU A 300 14.16 -1.65 -29.67
CA GLU A 300 14.42 -1.30 -31.06
C GLU A 300 15.01 -2.47 -31.86
N ARG A 301 15.30 -2.23 -33.14
CA ARG A 301 16.02 -3.18 -34.00
C ARG A 301 17.38 -3.53 -33.33
N ASP A 302 17.82 -4.77 -33.53
CA ASP A 302 19.05 -5.33 -32.94
C ASP A 302 19.02 -5.53 -31.41
N SER A 303 17.84 -5.51 -30.79
CA SER A 303 17.64 -5.73 -29.34
C SER A 303 18.23 -4.64 -28.43
N PHE A 304 18.44 -3.44 -28.96
CA PHE A 304 18.74 -2.26 -28.14
C PHE A 304 17.46 -1.68 -27.51
N TRP A 305 17.62 -0.99 -26.38
CA TRP A 305 16.53 -0.27 -25.72
C TRP A 305 16.62 1.22 -26.07
N SER A 306 15.51 1.82 -26.45
CA SER A 306 15.39 3.26 -26.69
C SER A 306 15.70 4.06 -25.41
N PRO A 307 16.09 5.34 -25.54
CA PRO A 307 16.21 6.23 -24.40
C PRO A 307 14.93 6.22 -23.53
N PRO A 308 15.06 6.26 -22.19
CA PRO A 308 13.92 6.25 -21.28
C PRO A 308 13.02 7.46 -21.46
N CYS A 309 11.72 7.21 -21.60
CA CYS A 309 10.69 8.23 -21.67
C CYS A 309 9.85 8.23 -20.38
N ASN A 310 9.61 9.40 -19.78
CA ASN A 310 8.79 9.52 -18.57
C ASN A 310 7.31 9.23 -18.90
N LEU A 311 6.59 8.50 -18.04
CA LEU A 311 5.17 8.18 -18.27
C LEU A 311 4.20 9.35 -18.00
N GLY A 312 4.70 10.51 -17.59
CA GLY A 312 3.95 11.75 -17.47
C GLY A 312 3.12 11.87 -16.19
N ALA A 313 2.54 13.05 -15.98
CA ALA A 313 1.86 13.47 -14.74
C ALA A 313 0.60 12.65 -14.36
N VAL A 314 0.06 11.86 -15.28
CA VAL A 314 -1.04 10.94 -14.96
C VAL A 314 -0.50 9.78 -14.12
N VAL A 315 0.65 9.25 -14.52
CA VAL A 315 1.27 8.08 -13.90
C VAL A 315 2.23 8.50 -12.80
N ASN A 316 2.91 9.63 -12.90
CA ASN A 316 3.94 10.09 -11.94
C ASN A 316 3.45 11.27 -11.07
N SER A 317 4.00 11.40 -9.86
CA SER A 317 3.63 12.46 -8.91
C SER A 317 4.83 12.93 -8.09
N GLU A 318 4.60 13.77 -7.06
CA GLU A 318 5.63 14.16 -6.09
C GLU A 318 6.11 12.98 -5.21
N ALA A 319 5.40 11.85 -5.26
CA ALA A 319 5.64 10.66 -4.46
C ALA A 319 6.61 9.69 -5.16
N ASP A 320 6.79 8.50 -4.58
CA ASP A 320 7.45 7.38 -5.24
C ASP A 320 6.42 6.54 -6.00
N GLU A 321 6.72 6.20 -7.24
CA GLU A 321 6.03 5.21 -8.06
C GLU A 321 6.98 4.05 -8.37
N VAL A 322 6.60 2.87 -7.90
CA VAL A 322 7.48 1.70 -7.80
C VAL A 322 6.73 0.40 -8.11
N PHE A 323 7.48 -0.69 -8.28
CA PHE A 323 6.93 -2.03 -8.54
C PHE A 323 5.90 -2.07 -9.67
N PRO A 324 6.20 -1.50 -10.85
CA PRO A 324 5.33 -1.68 -12.00
C PRO A 324 5.19 -3.16 -12.33
N VAL A 325 4.02 -3.54 -12.83
CA VAL A 325 3.73 -4.86 -13.39
C VAL A 325 2.69 -4.70 -14.49
N PHE A 326 2.75 -5.56 -15.50
CA PHE A 326 1.68 -5.68 -16.48
C PHE A 326 0.74 -6.80 -16.09
N ASP A 327 -0.56 -6.53 -16.22
CA ASP A 327 -1.59 -7.52 -16.01
C ASP A 327 -1.77 -8.43 -17.24
N GLN A 328 -2.64 -9.43 -17.15
CA GLN A 328 -2.91 -10.37 -18.25
C GLN A 328 -3.61 -9.73 -19.46
N ASP A 329 -4.14 -8.52 -19.34
CA ASP A 329 -4.71 -7.77 -20.45
C ASP A 329 -3.73 -6.71 -21.01
N GLY A 330 -2.58 -6.51 -20.36
CA GLY A 330 -1.55 -5.53 -20.74
C GLY A 330 -1.71 -4.16 -20.09
N LYS A 331 -2.58 -4.02 -19.08
CA LYS A 331 -2.67 -2.79 -18.29
C LYS A 331 -1.51 -2.69 -17.32
N LEU A 332 -1.03 -1.46 -17.14
CA LEU A 332 0.01 -1.17 -16.17
C LEU A 332 -0.62 -1.03 -14.77
N ARG A 333 -0.10 -1.80 -13.82
CA ARG A 333 -0.30 -1.59 -12.39
C ARG A 333 1.02 -1.20 -11.76
N PHE A 334 0.98 -0.40 -10.72
CA PHE A 334 2.17 -0.02 -9.96
C PHE A 334 1.76 0.38 -8.55
N SER A 335 2.74 0.58 -7.68
CA SER A 335 2.53 0.99 -6.31
C SER A 335 3.06 2.39 -6.07
N SER A 336 2.38 3.16 -5.22
CA SER A 336 2.80 4.52 -4.90
C SER A 336 2.39 4.97 -3.50
N ASN A 337 3.22 5.81 -2.90
CA ASN A 337 3.01 6.40 -1.57
C ASN A 337 2.38 7.81 -1.65
N ARG A 338 1.60 8.10 -2.70
CA ARG A 338 0.90 9.38 -2.87
C ARG A 338 0.07 9.72 -1.64
N VAL A 339 -0.03 11.02 -1.36
CA VAL A 339 -0.76 11.57 -0.20
C VAL A 339 -2.21 11.08 -0.09
N MET A 340 -2.88 10.82 -1.22
CA MET A 340 -4.28 10.38 -1.26
C MET A 340 -4.49 8.86 -1.13
N GLY A 341 -3.41 8.08 -1.02
CA GLY A 341 -3.44 6.64 -0.82
C GLY A 341 -4.03 6.22 0.52
N ARG A 342 -4.44 4.96 0.66
CA ARG A 342 -4.96 4.39 1.90
C ARG A 342 -3.82 4.09 2.88
N GLY A 343 -2.75 3.48 2.40
CA GLY A 343 -1.66 2.93 3.21
C GLY A 343 -0.34 3.68 3.07
N ALA A 344 0.74 3.02 3.46
CA ALA A 344 2.10 3.52 3.29
C ALA A 344 2.53 3.43 1.82
N LEU A 345 2.07 2.40 1.11
CA LEU A 345 2.26 2.21 -0.32
C LEU A 345 1.00 1.52 -0.88
N ASP A 346 0.41 2.07 -1.94
CA ASP A 346 -0.86 1.61 -2.50
C ASP A 346 -0.72 1.22 -3.98
N ILE A 347 -1.43 0.19 -4.41
CA ILE A 347 -1.55 -0.26 -5.78
C ILE A 347 -2.53 0.62 -6.57
N TYR A 348 -2.08 1.09 -7.72
CA TYR A 348 -2.87 1.79 -8.72
C TYR A 348 -2.85 1.01 -10.04
N GLU A 349 -3.92 1.14 -10.84
CA GLU A 349 -4.05 0.59 -12.18
C GLU A 349 -4.34 1.71 -13.18
N LEU A 350 -3.65 1.70 -14.32
CA LEU A 350 -4.01 2.55 -15.45
C LEU A 350 -5.20 1.91 -16.18
N SER A 351 -6.26 2.69 -16.41
CA SER A 351 -7.51 2.18 -17.02
C SER A 351 -7.37 1.73 -18.48
N THR A 352 -6.22 1.98 -19.09
CA THR A 352 -5.91 1.72 -20.50
C THR A 352 -4.62 0.94 -20.63
N LEU A 353 -4.42 0.38 -21.82
CA LEU A 353 -3.16 -0.24 -22.18
C LEU A 353 -2.11 0.84 -22.37
N LEU A 354 -0.91 0.58 -21.86
CA LEU A 354 0.23 1.42 -22.18
C LEU A 354 0.58 1.21 -23.67
N THR A 355 0.63 2.29 -24.43
CA THR A 355 1.10 2.24 -25.81
C THR A 355 2.51 2.83 -25.90
N LYS A 356 3.24 2.46 -26.95
CA LYS A 356 4.61 2.96 -27.20
C LYS A 356 4.72 4.49 -27.25
N ASP A 357 3.62 5.19 -27.52
CA ASP A 357 3.62 6.64 -27.74
C ASP A 357 2.99 7.39 -26.56
N THR A 358 2.23 6.73 -25.67
CA THR A 358 1.50 7.42 -24.60
C THR A 358 0.93 6.49 -23.52
N ALA A 359 0.97 6.98 -22.27
CA ALA A 359 0.04 6.60 -21.21
C ALA A 359 -1.14 7.60 -21.23
N VAL A 360 -2.30 7.18 -21.76
CA VAL A 360 -3.54 8.00 -21.70
C VAL A 360 -4.58 7.20 -20.95
N GLY A 361 -5.09 7.67 -19.82
CA GLY A 361 -6.13 6.94 -19.09
C GLY A 361 -6.43 7.53 -17.72
N LEU A 362 -7.44 6.96 -17.06
CA LEU A 362 -7.71 7.24 -15.66
C LEU A 362 -6.78 6.40 -14.80
N LEU A 363 -6.18 7.02 -13.78
CA LEU A 363 -5.46 6.31 -12.74
C LEU A 363 -6.44 5.86 -11.66
N ILE A 364 -6.57 4.55 -11.48
CA ILE A 364 -7.51 3.94 -10.55
C ILE A 364 -6.75 3.48 -9.30
N HIS A 365 -7.05 4.08 -8.15
CA HIS A 365 -6.63 3.55 -6.85
C HIS A 365 -7.45 2.30 -6.54
N LEU A 366 -6.79 1.15 -6.38
CA LEU A 366 -7.52 -0.10 -6.17
C LEU A 366 -8.15 -0.15 -4.77
N PRO A 367 -9.36 -0.73 -4.63
CA PRO A 367 -10.01 -0.81 -3.33
C PRO A 367 -9.35 -1.86 -2.43
N TYR A 368 -9.78 -1.92 -1.18
CA TYR A 368 -9.54 -3.09 -0.34
C TYR A 368 -10.22 -4.32 -0.99
N PRO A 369 -9.61 -5.52 -0.96
CA PRO A 369 -8.43 -5.91 -0.19
C PRO A 369 -7.08 -5.74 -0.89
N PHE A 370 -7.03 -5.22 -2.11
CA PHE A 370 -5.77 -4.98 -2.80
C PHE A 370 -4.94 -3.96 -2.03
N ASN A 371 -5.57 -2.85 -1.64
CA ASN A 371 -4.97 -1.85 -0.77
C ASN A 371 -5.48 -1.94 0.66
N SER A 372 -4.55 -1.84 1.60
CA SER A 372 -4.68 -1.89 3.04
C SER A 372 -4.06 -0.62 3.66
N TYR A 373 -3.88 -0.59 4.97
CA TYR A 373 -3.16 0.51 5.64
C TYR A 373 -1.64 0.38 5.51
N ALA A 374 -1.16 -0.75 5.01
CA ALA A 374 0.24 -1.14 5.01
C ALA A 374 0.92 -0.75 3.69
N ASP A 375 2.06 -1.34 3.39
CA ASP A 375 2.62 -1.36 2.04
C ASP A 375 1.95 -2.47 1.24
N ASP A 376 1.47 -2.14 0.04
CA ASP A 376 0.80 -3.06 -0.88
C ASP A 376 1.37 -2.89 -2.28
N PHE A 377 1.88 -3.99 -2.85
CA PHE A 377 2.65 -3.93 -4.09
C PHE A 377 2.71 -5.24 -4.87
N TYR A 378 3.25 -5.18 -6.09
CA TYR A 378 3.48 -6.37 -6.92
C TYR A 378 2.19 -7.14 -7.29
N LEU A 379 1.08 -6.46 -7.61
CA LEU A 379 -0.19 -7.11 -7.95
C LEU A 379 -0.20 -7.76 -9.34
N ILE A 380 0.02 -9.07 -9.37
CA ILE A 380 0.13 -9.87 -10.58
C ILE A 380 -1.06 -10.83 -10.69
N ASP A 381 -1.52 -11.05 -11.92
CA ASP A 381 -2.55 -12.06 -12.21
C ASP A 381 -1.95 -13.47 -12.28
N GLY A 382 -2.69 -14.46 -11.80
CA GLY A 382 -2.33 -15.87 -11.89
C GLY A 382 -3.49 -16.76 -12.36
N ASP A 383 -3.22 -18.07 -12.48
CA ASP A 383 -4.10 -18.99 -13.20
C ASP A 383 -5.03 -19.83 -12.30
N PRO A 384 -6.32 -20.01 -12.68
CA PRO A 384 -7.21 -19.05 -13.32
C PRO A 384 -7.99 -18.25 -12.27
N GLY A 385 -7.92 -16.92 -12.35
CA GLY A 385 -8.76 -15.99 -11.54
C GLY A 385 -8.22 -15.64 -10.15
N ASN A 386 -7.03 -16.14 -9.80
CA ASN A 386 -6.32 -15.71 -8.60
C ASN A 386 -5.43 -14.52 -8.97
N LYS A 387 -5.24 -13.58 -8.03
CA LYS A 387 -4.18 -12.59 -8.11
C LYS A 387 -3.25 -12.77 -6.91
N TYR A 388 -2.02 -12.32 -7.07
CA TYR A 388 -1.01 -12.36 -6.03
C TYR A 388 -0.43 -10.98 -5.85
N PHE A 389 -0.19 -10.57 -4.62
CA PHE A 389 0.46 -9.31 -4.31
C PHE A 389 1.26 -9.46 -3.01
N SER A 390 2.13 -8.50 -2.75
CA SER A 390 3.00 -8.48 -1.58
C SER A 390 2.57 -7.38 -0.63
N SER A 391 2.69 -7.63 0.67
CA SER A 391 2.28 -6.66 1.68
C SER A 391 2.87 -6.94 3.06
N ASN A 392 3.08 -5.88 3.85
CA ASN A 392 3.43 -5.95 5.27
C ASN A 392 2.22 -5.71 6.20
N ARG A 393 1.00 -5.99 5.72
CA ARG A 393 -0.24 -5.92 6.49
C ARG A 393 -0.25 -6.91 7.68
N SER A 394 -1.00 -6.56 8.73
CA SER A 394 -1.18 -7.47 9.88
C SER A 394 -1.75 -8.84 9.48
N GLY A 395 -1.35 -9.86 10.24
CA GLY A 395 -1.76 -11.25 10.01
C GLY A 395 -0.83 -11.98 9.04
N GLY A 396 0.21 -11.30 8.56
CA GLY A 396 1.39 -11.92 7.97
C GLY A 396 2.31 -12.57 9.02
N LYS A 397 3.32 -13.27 8.53
CA LYS A 397 4.35 -14.00 9.28
C LYS A 397 5.66 -13.22 9.32
N GLY A 398 5.98 -12.50 8.25
CA GLY A 398 7.26 -11.83 8.04
C GLY A 398 7.19 -10.31 7.99
N LEU A 399 8.19 -9.69 7.35
CA LEU A 399 8.21 -8.27 7.06
C LEU A 399 7.24 -7.97 5.91
N ASP A 400 7.58 -8.42 4.71
CA ASP A 400 6.68 -8.45 3.56
C ASP A 400 6.27 -9.90 3.31
N ASP A 401 5.00 -10.12 3.00
CA ASP A 401 4.45 -11.43 2.74
C ASP A 401 3.72 -11.46 1.40
N ILE A 402 3.69 -12.63 0.76
CA ILE A 402 2.89 -12.85 -0.45
C ILE A 402 1.47 -13.27 -0.05
N TYR A 403 0.48 -12.62 -0.63
CA TYR A 403 -0.94 -12.89 -0.45
C TYR A 403 -1.57 -13.35 -1.77
N GLU A 404 -2.41 -14.37 -1.69
CA GLU A 404 -3.30 -14.80 -2.76
C GLU A 404 -4.67 -14.15 -2.53
N VAL A 405 -5.21 -13.49 -3.55
CA VAL A 405 -6.57 -12.96 -3.54
C VAL A 405 -7.38 -13.62 -4.65
N LYS A 406 -8.58 -14.08 -4.29
CA LYS A 406 -9.49 -14.76 -5.21
C LYS A 406 -10.81 -14.02 -5.23
N GLN A 407 -11.36 -13.85 -6.41
CA GLN A 407 -12.72 -13.35 -6.52
C GLN A 407 -13.65 -14.40 -5.93
N VAL A 408 -14.40 -14.03 -4.89
CA VAL A 408 -15.43 -14.88 -4.33
C VAL A 408 -16.73 -14.48 -5.01
N LYS A 409 -17.36 -15.44 -5.67
CA LYS A 409 -18.76 -15.32 -6.08
C LYS A 409 -19.63 -15.45 -4.83
N LYS A 410 -19.65 -14.42 -3.98
CA LYS A 410 -20.67 -14.33 -2.94
C LYS A 410 -21.95 -13.81 -3.58
N PRO A 411 -23.10 -14.40 -3.26
CA PRO A 411 -24.35 -13.73 -3.53
C PRO A 411 -24.28 -12.39 -2.79
N VAL A 412 -24.52 -11.32 -3.53
CA VAL A 412 -24.63 -9.97 -2.99
C VAL A 412 -26.06 -9.52 -3.15
N VAL A 413 -26.57 -8.71 -2.24
CA VAL A 413 -27.81 -8.00 -2.45
C VAL A 413 -27.46 -6.56 -2.76
N ARG A 414 -27.70 -6.15 -4.01
CA ARG A 414 -27.57 -4.78 -4.43
C ARG A 414 -28.88 -4.06 -4.11
N LEU A 415 -28.79 -3.00 -3.33
CA LEU A 415 -29.92 -2.11 -3.10
C LEU A 415 -29.71 -0.89 -3.98
N ASP A 416 -30.61 -0.68 -4.94
CA ASP A 416 -30.65 0.53 -5.75
C ASP A 416 -31.69 1.48 -5.17
N PHE A 417 -31.24 2.64 -4.72
CA PHE A 417 -32.12 3.73 -4.33
C PHE A 417 -32.30 4.60 -5.56
N ASN A 418 -33.40 4.37 -6.27
CA ASN A 418 -33.72 5.16 -7.45
C ASN A 418 -34.00 6.60 -6.99
N TYR A 419 -33.06 7.50 -7.26
CA TYR A 419 -33.36 8.91 -7.39
C TYR A 419 -34.40 9.02 -8.51
N LYS A 420 -35.66 9.35 -8.18
CA LYS A 420 -36.55 9.82 -9.24
C LYS A 420 -35.86 11.03 -9.87
N ASP A 421 -35.77 11.02 -11.19
CA ASP A 421 -35.04 11.97 -12.03
C ASP A 421 -35.01 13.39 -11.42
N SER A 422 -33.81 13.97 -11.30
CA SER A 422 -33.51 15.37 -10.90
C SER A 422 -33.01 15.69 -9.48
N ILE A 423 -32.12 14.89 -8.88
CA ILE A 423 -31.21 15.42 -7.85
C ILE A 423 -29.85 15.66 -8.50
N ASP A 424 -29.54 16.93 -8.79
CA ASP A 424 -28.19 17.34 -9.20
C ASP A 424 -27.23 16.95 -8.07
N ALA A 425 -26.17 16.19 -8.36
CA ALA A 425 -25.17 15.77 -7.36
C ALA A 425 -24.56 16.98 -6.60
N ARG A 426 -24.65 18.19 -7.16
CA ARG A 426 -24.26 19.46 -6.53
C ARG A 426 -25.20 19.95 -5.42
N SER A 427 -26.39 19.36 -5.27
CA SER A 427 -27.43 19.74 -4.30
C SER A 427 -27.45 18.86 -3.03
N LEU A 428 -26.56 17.86 -2.94
CA LEU A 428 -26.40 17.03 -1.75
C LEU A 428 -25.66 17.82 -0.66
N VAL A 429 -26.36 18.15 0.41
CA VAL A 429 -25.81 18.88 1.57
C VAL A 429 -25.05 17.92 2.50
N SER A 430 -25.33 16.62 2.42
CA SER A 430 -24.61 15.57 3.13
C SER A 430 -24.60 14.25 2.36
N GLN A 431 -23.51 13.49 2.45
CA GLN A 431 -23.41 12.16 1.82
C GLN A 431 -24.50 11.22 2.35
N PRO A 432 -25.32 10.61 1.48
CA PRO A 432 -26.40 9.74 1.90
C PRO A 432 -25.86 8.38 2.38
N PHE A 433 -26.52 7.79 3.36
CA PHE A 433 -26.10 6.54 3.98
C PHE A 433 -27.29 5.68 4.40
N ILE A 434 -27.05 4.39 4.63
CA ILE A 434 -28.01 3.47 5.22
C ILE A 434 -27.51 2.98 6.57
N LYS A 435 -28.45 2.70 7.47
CA LYS A 435 -28.19 2.00 8.72
C LYS A 435 -28.67 0.56 8.61
N VAL A 436 -27.76 -0.37 8.85
CA VAL A 436 -28.02 -1.81 8.77
C VAL A 436 -27.79 -2.43 10.13
N GLU A 437 -28.71 -3.28 10.57
CA GLU A 437 -28.61 -4.09 11.78
C GLU A 437 -28.41 -5.56 11.40
N ASP A 438 -27.43 -6.22 12.01
CA ASP A 438 -27.37 -7.67 12.03
C ASP A 438 -28.44 -8.20 13.01
N VAL A 439 -29.44 -8.90 12.50
CA VAL A 439 -30.62 -9.29 13.27
C VAL A 439 -30.29 -10.25 14.41
N ARG A 440 -29.21 -11.04 14.28
CA ARG A 440 -28.79 -12.05 15.25
C ARG A 440 -27.96 -11.45 16.37
N THR A 441 -27.01 -10.59 16.03
CA THR A 441 -26.09 -9.98 17.00
C THR A 441 -26.58 -8.66 17.55
N LYS A 442 -27.59 -8.04 16.91
CA LYS A 442 -28.07 -6.67 17.18
C LYS A 442 -27.03 -5.59 16.95
N ASN A 443 -25.90 -5.91 16.30
CA ASN A 443 -24.90 -4.93 15.93
C ASN A 443 -25.40 -4.06 14.78
N GLU A 444 -25.20 -2.76 14.91
CA GLU A 444 -25.58 -1.78 13.91
C GLU A 444 -24.35 -1.24 13.18
N SER A 445 -24.48 -1.00 11.89
CA SER A 445 -23.45 -0.40 11.04
C SER A 445 -24.06 0.65 10.12
N ILE A 446 -23.25 1.63 9.74
CA ILE A 446 -23.61 2.63 8.74
C ILE A 446 -22.82 2.31 7.47
N GLN A 447 -23.52 2.28 6.34
CA GLN A 447 -22.90 2.07 5.05
C GLN A 447 -23.26 3.23 4.11
N MET A 448 -22.24 3.81 3.47
CA MET A 448 -22.42 4.94 2.56
C MET A 448 -22.96 4.47 1.21
N LEU A 449 -23.85 5.26 0.62
CA LEU A 449 -24.32 5.00 -0.75
C LEU A 449 -23.24 5.37 -1.76
N SER A 450 -23.17 4.62 -2.86
CA SER A 450 -22.31 4.96 -4.00
C SER A 450 -22.79 6.25 -4.67
N ALA A 451 -21.95 6.86 -5.51
CA ALA A 451 -22.34 8.02 -6.33
C ALA A 451 -23.54 7.72 -7.26
N ALA A 452 -23.81 6.45 -7.56
CA ALA A 452 -24.95 6.00 -8.35
C ALA A 452 -26.20 5.68 -7.50
N GLY A 453 -26.20 5.99 -6.20
CA GLY A 453 -27.33 5.71 -5.30
C GLY A 453 -27.50 4.23 -4.96
N SER A 454 -26.44 3.44 -5.11
CA SER A 454 -26.48 1.99 -4.90
C SER A 454 -25.60 1.56 -3.75
N ILE A 455 -25.94 0.43 -3.15
CA ILE A 455 -25.10 -0.22 -2.15
C ILE A 455 -25.11 -1.73 -2.32
N ILE A 456 -23.96 -2.35 -2.09
CA ILE A 456 -23.76 -3.78 -2.24
C ILE A 456 -23.60 -4.37 -0.84
N ILE A 457 -24.57 -5.20 -0.45
CA ILE A 457 -24.52 -5.91 0.81
C ILE A 457 -24.10 -7.35 0.54
N PRO A 458 -22.94 -7.79 1.03
CA PRO A 458 -22.58 -9.19 0.96
C PRO A 458 -23.48 -10.04 1.83
N VAL A 459 -23.94 -11.16 1.29
CA VAL A 459 -24.70 -12.15 2.05
C VAL A 459 -23.95 -13.48 2.12
N THR A 460 -24.03 -14.11 3.29
CA THR A 460 -23.53 -15.46 3.61
C THR A 460 -24.72 -16.36 3.98
N ASP A 461 -24.47 -17.67 4.05
CA ASP A 461 -25.44 -18.68 4.51
C ASP A 461 -26.12 -18.36 5.86
N SER A 462 -25.48 -17.52 6.68
CA SER A 462 -25.96 -17.08 7.99
C SER A 462 -26.54 -15.65 8.02
N THR A 463 -26.50 -14.91 6.91
CA THR A 463 -26.84 -13.48 6.90
C THR A 463 -28.34 -13.25 7.02
N ILE A 464 -28.73 -12.54 8.09
CA ILE A 464 -30.03 -11.91 8.27
C ILE A 464 -29.76 -10.46 8.69
N GLN A 465 -29.84 -9.54 7.73
CA GLN A 465 -29.64 -8.10 7.98
C GLN A 465 -30.96 -7.37 7.85
N ARG A 466 -31.22 -6.43 8.76
CA ARG A 466 -32.37 -5.54 8.72
C ARG A 466 -31.91 -4.15 8.33
N ILE A 467 -32.47 -3.61 7.26
CA ILE A 467 -32.32 -2.20 6.89
C ILE A 467 -33.24 -1.41 7.81
N VAL A 468 -32.66 -0.66 8.74
CA VAL A 468 -33.45 0.09 9.74
C VAL A 468 -34.00 1.36 9.10
N TYR A 469 -33.11 2.21 8.58
CA TYR A 469 -33.45 3.43 7.87
C TYR A 469 -32.33 3.83 6.90
N TYR A 470 -32.65 4.71 5.95
CA TYR A 470 -31.67 5.44 5.15
C TYR A 470 -31.75 6.93 5.43
N SER A 471 -30.68 7.68 5.16
CA SER A 471 -30.63 9.12 5.33
C SER A 471 -30.14 9.83 4.08
N VAL A 472 -30.82 10.94 3.75
CA VAL A 472 -30.48 11.84 2.64
C VAL A 472 -30.64 13.27 3.15
N ASN A 473 -29.61 14.11 2.98
CA ASN A 473 -29.61 15.51 3.43
C ASN A 473 -30.06 15.70 4.89
N GLY A 474 -29.66 14.78 5.79
CA GLY A 474 -30.01 14.81 7.22
C GLY A 474 -31.39 14.27 7.59
N ASN A 475 -32.28 14.00 6.62
CA ASN A 475 -33.57 13.37 6.88
C ASN A 475 -33.41 11.85 7.00
N LYS A 476 -34.21 11.19 7.84
CA LYS A 476 -34.21 9.72 8.02
C LYS A 476 -35.51 9.11 7.53
N TYR A 477 -35.40 8.02 6.79
CA TYR A 477 -36.52 7.29 6.21
C TYR A 477 -36.44 5.82 6.59
N SER A 478 -37.43 5.36 7.35
CA SER A 478 -37.50 3.97 7.81
C SER A 478 -37.89 3.04 6.66
N ILE A 479 -37.13 1.94 6.48
CA ILE A 479 -37.42 0.91 5.47
C ILE A 479 -37.89 -0.39 6.14
N ASN A 480 -37.29 -0.75 7.29
CA ASN A 480 -37.59 -1.96 8.05
C ASN A 480 -37.69 -3.24 7.19
N ASP A 481 -36.84 -3.36 6.16
CA ASP A 481 -36.78 -4.52 5.27
C ASP A 481 -35.68 -5.46 5.75
N THR A 482 -35.91 -6.76 5.60
CA THR A 482 -34.95 -7.80 6.00
C THR A 482 -34.37 -8.46 4.76
N ILE A 483 -33.04 -8.49 4.71
CA ILE A 483 -32.25 -9.23 3.74
C ILE A 483 -31.83 -10.53 4.39
N GLN A 484 -32.38 -11.63 3.89
CA GLN A 484 -31.98 -12.97 4.27
C GLN A 484 -31.40 -13.67 3.06
N TYR A 485 -30.26 -14.32 3.24
CA TYR A 485 -29.69 -15.17 2.19
C TYR A 485 -30.58 -16.39 1.92
N HIS A 486 -30.73 -16.74 0.64
CA HIS A 486 -31.35 -18.00 0.22
C HIS A 486 -30.41 -18.77 -0.75
N PRO A 487 -30.23 -20.10 -0.58
CA PRO A 487 -29.31 -20.91 -1.42
C PRO A 487 -29.62 -20.92 -2.92
N SER A 488 -30.82 -20.52 -3.32
CA SER A 488 -31.24 -20.44 -4.73
C SER A 488 -30.92 -19.09 -5.40
N TYR A 489 -30.32 -18.14 -4.68
CA TYR A 489 -29.97 -16.85 -5.26
C TYR A 489 -28.86 -17.02 -6.30
N PRO A 490 -28.99 -16.39 -7.49
CA PRO A 490 -27.97 -16.49 -8.52
C PRO A 490 -26.64 -15.92 -7.99
N SER A 491 -25.54 -16.42 -8.55
CA SER A 491 -24.17 -15.97 -8.22
C SER A 491 -23.93 -14.47 -8.50
N TYR A 492 -24.85 -13.80 -9.19
CA TYR A 492 -24.85 -12.36 -9.49
C TYR A 492 -25.79 -11.52 -8.59
N GLY A 493 -26.32 -12.10 -7.51
CA GLY A 493 -27.03 -11.35 -6.49
C GLY A 493 -28.49 -10.99 -6.80
N ILE A 494 -29.13 -10.27 -5.87
CA ILE A 494 -30.50 -9.73 -6.01
C ILE A 494 -30.44 -8.21 -6.03
N ILE A 495 -31.17 -7.60 -6.96
CA ILE A 495 -31.39 -6.15 -6.98
C ILE A 495 -32.73 -5.86 -6.31
N LYS A 496 -32.70 -5.21 -5.13
CA LYS A 496 -33.90 -4.58 -4.54
C LYS A 496 -33.89 -3.10 -4.87
N LYS A 497 -35.02 -2.58 -5.36
CA LYS A 497 -35.17 -1.16 -5.67
C LYS A 497 -36.02 -0.49 -4.60
N TYR A 498 -35.52 0.58 -3.99
CA TYR A 498 -36.31 1.43 -3.09
C TYR A 498 -36.57 2.77 -3.77
N PRO A 499 -37.83 3.23 -3.81
CA PRO A 499 -38.13 4.58 -4.25
C PRO A 499 -37.66 5.59 -3.19
N MET A 500 -36.85 6.57 -3.59
CA MET A 500 -36.62 7.76 -2.77
C MET A 500 -37.85 8.68 -2.85
N PRO A 501 -38.28 9.32 -1.75
CA PRO A 501 -39.38 10.28 -1.79
C PRO A 501 -39.03 11.46 -2.70
N VAL A 502 -39.99 11.86 -3.52
CA VAL A 502 -39.91 13.05 -4.37
C VAL A 502 -39.99 14.27 -3.46
N TYR A 503 -39.06 15.22 -3.62
CA TYR A 503 -39.28 16.55 -3.08
C TYR A 503 -40.48 17.16 -3.81
N PRO A 504 -41.50 17.68 -3.10
CA PRO A 504 -42.35 18.70 -3.69
C PRO A 504 -41.43 19.85 -4.12
N ASP A 505 -41.64 20.38 -5.32
CA ASP A 505 -40.85 21.48 -5.87
C ASP A 505 -40.55 22.53 -4.80
N ALA A 506 -39.30 22.98 -4.78
CA ALA A 506 -38.80 23.96 -3.84
C ALA A 506 -39.35 25.36 -4.16
N ASP A 507 -40.66 25.53 -4.07
CA ASP A 507 -41.34 26.81 -4.00
C ASP A 507 -42.41 26.72 -2.90
N GLU A 508 -42.43 27.72 -2.02
CA GLU A 508 -43.28 27.84 -0.82
C GLU A 508 -42.89 27.00 0.42
N LYS A 509 -41.74 27.33 1.04
CA LYS A 509 -41.57 27.41 2.53
C LYS A 509 -40.16 27.76 3.01
N ASN A 510 -39.30 28.27 2.14
CA ASN A 510 -38.03 28.89 2.57
C ASN A 510 -38.30 30.26 3.20
N ASN A 511 -38.67 30.28 4.49
CA ASN A 511 -38.51 31.46 5.35
C ASN A 511 -38.58 31.18 6.87
N ARG A 512 -38.46 29.92 7.32
CA ARG A 512 -38.49 29.61 8.77
C ARG A 512 -37.41 28.69 9.30
N ALA A 513 -36.53 28.16 8.44
CA ALA A 513 -35.48 27.22 8.86
C ALA A 513 -34.11 27.86 9.14
N GLN A 514 -33.93 29.16 8.85
CA GLN A 514 -32.65 29.85 9.11
C GLN A 514 -32.50 30.42 10.53
N GLU A 515 -33.54 30.40 11.37
CA GLU A 515 -33.48 30.95 12.74
C GLU A 515 -33.20 29.93 13.86
N ILE A 516 -33.23 28.62 13.59
CA ILE A 516 -33.13 27.59 14.66
C ILE A 516 -31.70 27.09 14.90
N TRP A 517 -30.74 27.40 14.02
CA TRP A 517 -29.38 26.84 14.08
C TRP A 517 -28.37 27.60 14.97
N MET A 518 -28.81 28.60 15.74
CA MET A 518 -27.95 29.42 16.61
C MET A 518 -28.10 29.19 18.13
N ASN A 519 -28.97 28.28 18.60
CA ASN A 519 -29.33 28.21 20.04
C ASN A 519 -29.18 26.86 20.76
N THR A 520 -28.28 25.96 20.32
CA THR A 520 -27.95 24.74 21.10
C THR A 520 -26.46 24.47 21.15
N ILE A 521 -25.72 25.37 21.80
CA ILE A 521 -24.47 25.04 22.49
C ILE A 521 -24.83 24.87 23.97
N ASP A 522 -25.01 23.64 24.43
CA ASP A 522 -25.21 23.34 25.85
C ASP A 522 -23.85 23.27 26.55
N THR A 523 -23.58 24.28 27.37
CA THR A 523 -22.50 24.34 28.35
C THR A 523 -22.98 23.75 29.68
N SER A 524 -22.52 22.56 30.05
CA SER A 524 -22.70 22.06 31.43
C SER A 524 -21.39 21.57 32.04
N ILE A 525 -20.72 22.49 32.74
CA ILE A 525 -19.73 22.21 33.80
C ILE A 525 -20.48 22.22 35.13
N PRO A 526 -20.36 21.20 36.01
CA PRO A 526 -20.98 21.25 37.33
C PRO A 526 -20.13 22.06 38.32
N ARG A 527 -20.63 23.22 38.75
CA ARG A 527 -20.13 23.94 39.92
C ARG A 527 -20.73 23.36 41.20
N LYS A 528 -19.86 22.86 42.10
CA LYS A 528 -20.17 22.63 43.52
C LYS A 528 -20.69 23.93 44.17
N LYS A 529 -21.78 23.84 44.94
CA LYS A 529 -22.12 24.83 45.98
C LYS A 529 -22.26 24.12 47.33
N LYS A 530 -21.43 24.54 48.29
CA LYS A 530 -21.61 24.37 49.73
C LYS A 530 -22.72 25.31 50.24
N ARG A 531 -23.43 24.86 51.28
CA ARG A 531 -24.02 25.57 52.44
C ARG A 531 -25.14 24.66 52.99
N PHE A 532 -25.26 24.30 54.26
CA PHE A 532 -24.67 24.78 55.51
C PHE A 532 -23.97 23.66 56.27
#